data_AF-A0A123YTL3-F1
#
_entry.id   AF-A0A123YTL3-F1
#
_cell.length_a   1.000
_cell.length_b   1.000
_cell.length_c   1.000
_cell.angle_alpha   90.00
_cell.angle_beta   90.00
_cell.angle_gamma   90.00
#
_symmetry.space_group_name_H-M   'P 1'
#
loop_
_entity.id
_entity.type
_entity.pdbx_description
1 polymer ?
#
loop_
_entity_poly.entity_id
_entity_poly.type
_entity_poly.pdbx_seq_one_letter_code
_entity_poly.pdbx_strand_id
1 'polypeptide(L)' 'MKNLLSNLILGTALIKKGTFTMKFTKKHQIVKSWVALVVAGTYTVDQVPKLFNLREVVVEVLSEQAAEPKEE' A
#
# COMPACT_ATOMS: atom_id res chain seq x y z
N MET A 1 -2.31 30.48 -10.41
CA MET A 1 -2.08 29.98 -11.79
C MET A 1 -0.74 29.30 -11.99
N LYS A 2 0.40 29.88 -11.56
CA LYS A 2 1.74 29.27 -11.74
C LYS A 2 1.85 27.83 -11.21
N ASN A 3 1.30 27.56 -10.02
CA ASN A 3 1.36 26.22 -9.41
C ASN A 3 0.52 25.17 -10.15
N LEU A 4 -0.57 25.59 -10.82
CA LEU A 4 -1.47 24.68 -11.54
C LEU A 4 -0.86 24.23 -12.88
N LEU A 5 -0.16 25.15 -13.56
CA LEU A 5 0.60 24.87 -14.78
C LEU A 5 1.85 24.02 -14.48
N SER A 6 2.57 24.30 -13.40
CA SER A 6 3.74 23.51 -12.99
C SER A 6 3.37 22.06 -12.62
N ASN A 7 2.25 21.84 -11.93
CA ASN A 7 1.79 20.49 -11.56
C ASN A 7 1.34 19.68 -12.81
N LEU A 8 0.77 20.34 -13.82
CA LEU A 8 0.37 19.71 -15.09
C LEU A 8 1.59 19.27 -15.92
N ILE A 9 2.65 20.09 -15.95
CA ILE A 9 3.90 19.77 -16.64
C ILE A 9 4.63 18.61 -15.95
N LEU A 10 4.64 18.59 -14.61
CA LEU A 10 5.26 17.50 -13.85
C LEU A 10 4.52 16.16 -14.06
N GLY A 11 3.18 16.18 -14.03
CA GLY A 11 2.38 14.98 -14.28
C GLY A 11 2.60 14.37 -15.67
N THR A 12 2.65 15.20 -16.72
CA THR A 12 2.89 14.74 -18.10
C THR A 12 4.32 14.25 -18.33
N ALA A 13 5.32 14.86 -17.69
CA ALA A 13 6.71 14.41 -17.75
C ALA A 13 6.94 13.05 -17.05
N LEU A 14 6.26 12.81 -15.92
CA LEU A 14 6.32 11.54 -15.19
C LEU A 14 5.68 10.38 -15.99
N ILE A 15 4.57 10.64 -16.70
CA ILE A 15 3.94 9.66 -17.59
C ILE A 15 4.86 9.34 -18.79
N LYS A 16 5.58 10.33 -19.34
CA LYS A 16 6.47 10.16 -20.50
C LYS A 16 7.76 9.38 -20.19
N LYS A 17 8.21 9.34 -18.94
CA LYS A 17 9.43 8.62 -18.51
C LYS A 17 9.18 7.19 -18.00
N GLY A 18 7.92 6.76 -17.88
CA GLY A 18 7.57 5.38 -17.48
C GLY A 18 7.91 5.01 -16.03
N THR A 19 8.43 5.94 -15.23
CA THR A 19 8.75 5.70 -13.81
C THR A 19 7.60 6.15 -12.93
N PHE A 20 6.55 5.34 -12.86
CA PHE A 20 5.53 5.46 -11.82
C PHE A 20 5.87 4.52 -10.66
N THR A 21 6.36 5.07 -9.56
CA THR A 21 6.62 4.31 -8.33
C THR A 21 5.54 4.63 -7.31
N MET A 22 4.77 3.62 -6.92
CA MET A 22 3.77 3.76 -5.84
C MET A 22 4.34 3.19 -4.54
N LYS A 23 4.24 3.93 -3.44
CA LYS A 23 4.61 3.47 -2.10
C LYS A 23 3.36 3.32 -1.24
N PHE A 24 3.01 2.10 -0.88
CA PHE A 24 1.90 1.81 0.01
C PHE A 24 2.25 2.13 1.47
N THR A 25 1.24 2.51 2.24
CA THR A 25 1.31 2.78 3.68
C THR A 25 0.10 2.11 4.34
N LYS A 26 0.18 1.84 5.65
CA LYS A 26 -0.94 1.24 6.41
C LYS A 26 -2.24 2.07 6.42
N LYS A 27 -2.17 3.34 6.01
CA LYS A 27 -3.33 4.22 5.86
C LYS A 27 -4.12 3.94 4.57
N HIS A 28 -3.51 3.35 3.55
CA HIS A 28 -4.17 3.10 2.27
C HIS A 28 -5.18 1.96 2.36
N GLN A 29 -6.32 2.13 1.69
CA GLN A 29 -7.41 1.18 1.75
C GLN A 29 -7.04 -0.20 1.19
N ILE A 30 -6.23 -0.24 0.14
CA ILE A 30 -5.75 -1.51 -0.44
C ILE A 30 -4.99 -2.35 0.58
N VAL A 31 -4.16 -1.73 1.44
CA VAL A 31 -3.44 -2.44 2.51
C VAL A 31 -4.43 -2.99 3.52
N LYS A 32 -5.38 -2.16 3.98
CA LYS A 32 -6.40 -2.57 4.95
C LYS A 32 -7.27 -3.72 4.45
N SER A 33 -7.68 -3.68 3.19
CA SER A 33 -8.46 -4.75 2.57
C SER A 33 -7.70 -6.06 2.53
N TRP A 34 -6.42 -6.04 2.14
CA TRP A 34 -5.59 -7.25 2.14
C TRP A 34 -5.34 -7.79 3.55
N VAL A 35 -5.08 -6.93 4.53
CA VAL A 35 -4.98 -7.34 5.94
C VAL A 35 -6.27 -8.03 6.40
N ALA A 36 -7.43 -7.43 6.14
CA ALA A 36 -8.73 -8.01 6.53
C ALA A 36 -8.98 -9.37 5.87
N LEU A 37 -8.65 -9.52 4.59
CA LEU A 37 -8.79 -10.77 3.85
C LEU A 37 -7.87 -11.89 4.39
N VAL A 38 -6.66 -11.53 4.82
CA VAL A 38 -5.71 -12.48 5.43
C VAL A 38 -6.17 -12.87 6.84
N VAL A 39 -6.59 -11.91 7.66
CA VAL A 39 -7.13 -12.18 9.00
C VAL A 39 -8.41 -13.03 8.94
N ALA A 40 -9.24 -12.83 7.92
CA ALA A 40 -10.43 -13.66 7.68
C ALA A 40 -10.11 -15.09 7.18
N GLY A 41 -8.84 -15.42 6.94
CA GLY A 41 -8.41 -16.72 6.43
C GLY A 41 -8.81 -17.00 4.98
N THR A 42 -9.33 -15.99 4.26
CA THR A 42 -9.70 -16.14 2.84
C THR A 42 -8.45 -16.25 1.96
N TYR A 43 -7.36 -15.60 2.37
CA TYR A 43 -6.07 -15.65 1.69
C TYR A 43 -4.93 -15.83 2.69
N THR A 44 -3.83 -16.42 2.24
CA THR A 44 -2.57 -16.41 3.00
C THR A 44 -1.72 -15.20 2.63
N VAL A 45 -0.75 -14.86 3.48
CA VAL A 45 0.21 -13.77 3.23
C VAL A 45 0.94 -13.95 1.88
N ASP A 46 1.24 -15.19 1.50
CA ASP A 46 1.93 -15.50 0.24
C ASP A 46 1.09 -15.22 -1.00
N GLN A 47 -0.24 -15.17 -0.86
CA GLN A 47 -1.17 -14.84 -1.93
C GLN A 47 -1.35 -13.33 -2.12
N VAL A 48 -0.86 -12.49 -1.19
CA VAL A 48 -0.85 -11.03 -1.36
C VAL A 48 0.09 -10.67 -2.52
N PRO A 49 -0.33 -9.91 -3.55
CA PRO A 49 0.52 -9.61 -4.70
C PRO A 49 1.85 -8.96 -4.33
N LYS A 50 2.95 -9.37 -4.99
CA LYS A 50 4.26 -8.68 -4.93
C LYS A 50 4.24 -7.40 -5.78
N LEU A 51 3.35 -6.47 -5.42
CA LEU A 51 3.13 -5.20 -6.10
C LEU A 51 3.80 -4.07 -5.31
N PHE A 52 4.87 -3.49 -5.85
CA PHE A 52 5.70 -2.52 -5.12
C PHE A 52 6.02 -3.06 -3.71
N ASN A 53 5.73 -2.29 -2.66
CA ASN A 53 5.90 -2.70 -1.26
C ASN A 53 4.61 -3.25 -0.60
N LEU A 54 3.57 -3.60 -1.35
CA LEU A 54 2.25 -3.96 -0.78
C LEU A 54 2.35 -5.12 0.21
N ARG A 55 2.94 -6.25 -0.22
CA ARG A 55 3.06 -7.46 0.62
C ARG A 55 3.83 -7.19 1.90
N GLU A 56 4.90 -6.42 1.82
CA GLU A 56 5.75 -6.06 2.97
C GLU A 56 4.95 -5.30 4.02
N VAL A 57 4.18 -4.28 3.61
CA VAL A 57 3.36 -3.50 4.55
C VAL A 57 2.22 -4.33 5.14
N VAL A 58 1.64 -5.27 4.38
CA VAL A 58 0.63 -6.19 4.92
C VAL A 58 1.24 -7.09 5.99
N VAL A 59 2.45 -7.62 5.78
CA VAL A 59 3.20 -8.42 6.78
C VAL A 59 3.51 -7.60 8.02
N GLU A 60 3.96 -6.37 7.85
CA GLU A 60 4.24 -5.43 8.94
C GLU A 60 3.01 -5.24 9.84
N VAL A 61 1.86 -4.91 9.25
CA VAL A 61 0.60 -4.68 10.01
C VAL A 61 0.12 -5.94 10.72
N LEU A 62 0.20 -7.11 10.08
CA LEU A 62 -0.18 -8.37 10.72
C LEU A 62 0.74 -8.71 11.90
N SER A 63 2.04 -8.38 11.78
CA SER A 63 3.01 -8.59 12.86
C SER A 63 2.78 -7.63 14.03
N GLU A 64 2.46 -6.36 13.76
CA GLU A 64 2.04 -5.38 14.77
C GLU A 64 0.81 -5.91 15.55
N GLN A 65 -0.21 -6.40 14.85
CA GLN A 65 -1.43 -6.95 15.46
C GLN A 65 -1.21 -8.23 16.28
N ALA A 66 -0.18 -9.01 15.96
CA ALA A 66 0.18 -10.22 16.71
C ALA A 66 1.01 -9.91 17.96
N ALA A 67 1.72 -8.78 17.97
CA ALA A 67 2.57 -8.34 19.09
C ALA A 67 1.79 -7.56 20.16
N GLU A 68 0.62 -7.02 19.82
CA GLU A 68 -0.26 -6.38 20.79
C GLU A 68 -1.07 -7.45 21.57
N PRO A 69 -0.87 -7.61 22.89
CA PRO A 69 -1.78 -8.42 23.70
C PRO A 69 -3.16 -7.77 23.62
N LYS A 70 -4.15 -8.52 23.15
CA LYS A 70 -5.56 -8.12 23.23
C LYS A 70 -5.91 -7.95 24.70
N GLU A 71 -5.89 -6.71 25.20
CA GLU A 71 -6.60 -6.38 26.43
C GLU A 71 -8.10 -6.58 26.14
N GLU A 72 -8.65 -7.63 26.74
CA GLU A 72 -10.09 -7.94 26.79
C GLU A 72 -10.88 -6.88 27.58
#